data_AF-A0A858STE4-F1
#
_entry.id   AF-A0A858STE4-F1
#
_cell.length_a   1.000
_cell.length_b   1.000
_cell.length_c   1.000
_cell.angle_alpha   90.00
_cell.angle_beta   90.00
_cell.angle_gamma   90.00
#
_symmetry.space_group_name_H-M   'P 1'
#
loop_
_entity.id
_entity.type
_entity.pdbx_description
1 polymer ?
#
loop_
_entity_poly.entity_id
_entity_poly.type
_entity_poly.pdbx_seq_one_letter_code
_entity_poly.pdbx_strand_id
1 'polypeptide(L)'
;MTKIVLVTSLIALSLSLTACGTVEQETFTPIVVDGRTYELRTRTIDGPNGSYQTTSAMVGRIAYLCKIDSPGDCEAAVRRGRDEVEDFR
;
A
#
# COMPACT_ATOMS: atom_id res chain seq x y z
N MET A 1 -39.29 48.95 -5.00
CA MET A 1 -38.80 48.08 -3.91
C MET A 1 -38.54 46.70 -4.50
N THR A 2 -37.31 46.44 -4.91
CA THR A 2 -36.93 45.29 -5.74
C THR A 2 -36.32 44.22 -4.83
N LYS A 3 -37.03 43.11 -4.61
CA LYS A 3 -36.56 41.99 -3.79
C LYS A 3 -35.51 41.19 -4.56
N ILE A 4 -34.26 41.27 -4.13
CA ILE A 4 -33.18 40.38 -4.56
C ILE A 4 -33.42 39.04 -3.85
N VAL A 5 -33.90 38.04 -4.58
CA VAL A 5 -33.92 36.65 -4.10
C VAL A 5 -32.57 36.05 -4.49
N LEU A 6 -31.61 36.12 -3.56
CA LEU A 6 -30.36 35.38 -3.67
C LEU A 6 -30.70 33.89 -3.49
N VAL A 7 -30.95 33.17 -4.59
CA VAL A 7 -30.92 31.70 -4.59
C VAL A 7 -29.46 31.30 -4.74
N THR A 8 -28.69 31.43 -3.66
CA THR A 8 -27.41 30.73 -3.50
C THR A 8 -27.72 29.25 -3.32
N SER A 9 -27.96 28.56 -4.43
CA SER A 9 -28.03 27.11 -4.47
C SER A 9 -26.62 26.59 -4.16
N LEU A 10 -26.39 26.21 -2.90
CA LEU A 10 -25.19 25.52 -2.46
C LEU A 10 -25.00 24.28 -3.34
N ILE A 11 -24.01 24.31 -4.21
CA ILE A 11 -23.45 23.08 -4.80
C ILE A 11 -22.71 22.42 -3.64
N ALA A 12 -23.39 21.49 -2.96
CA ALA A 12 -22.75 20.57 -2.04
C ALA A 12 -21.83 19.67 -2.87
N LEU A 13 -20.58 20.09 -3.07
CA LEU A 13 -19.52 19.16 -3.47
C LEU A 13 -19.37 18.17 -2.32
N SER A 14 -20.01 17.01 -2.47
CA SER A 14 -19.67 15.82 -1.71
C SER A 14 -18.23 15.45 -2.08
N LEU A 15 -17.28 16.04 -1.37
CA LEU A 15 -15.92 15.51 -1.27
C LEU A 15 -16.06 14.14 -0.62
N SER A 16 -16.15 13.10 -1.44
CA SER A 16 -15.88 11.74 -1.01
C SER A 16 -14.43 11.70 -0.55
N LEU A 17 -14.20 12.04 0.72
CA LEU A 17 -12.97 11.77 1.44
C LEU A 17 -12.78 10.26 1.36
N THR A 18 -11.98 9.80 0.40
CA THR A 18 -11.34 8.50 0.48
C THR A 18 -10.48 8.56 1.73
N ALA A 19 -10.99 8.04 2.85
CA ALA A 19 -10.24 7.94 4.08
C ALA A 19 -9.06 6.99 3.82
N CYS A 20 -7.90 7.57 3.52
CA CYS A 20 -6.65 6.84 3.43
C CYS A 20 -6.35 6.24 4.80
N GLY A 21 -5.99 4.96 4.84
CA GLY A 21 -5.57 4.33 6.10
C GLY A 21 -4.23 4.89 6.59
N THR A 22 -4.04 4.90 7.91
CA THR A 22 -2.80 5.31 8.56
C THR A 22 -1.96 4.09 8.92
N VAL A 23 -0.65 4.13 8.65
CA VAL A 23 0.27 3.08 9.11
C VAL A 23 0.49 3.25 10.61
N GLU A 24 -0.02 2.32 11.41
CA GLU A 24 0.14 2.34 12.86
C GLU A 24 1.46 1.70 13.30
N GLN A 25 1.84 0.62 12.61
CA GLN A 25 3.04 -0.14 12.92
C GLN A 25 3.70 -0.62 11.64
N GLU A 26 5.02 -0.68 11.67
CA GLU A 26 5.84 -1.19 10.59
C GLU A 26 6.96 -2.05 11.16
N THR A 27 7.17 -3.22 10.56
CA THR A 27 8.23 -4.15 10.94
C THR A 27 8.98 -4.59 9.70
N PHE A 28 10.29 -4.73 9.84
CA PHE A 28 11.20 -5.16 8.79
C PHE A 28 11.83 -6.49 9.20
N THR A 29 11.80 -7.47 8.29
CA THR A 29 12.35 -8.81 8.55
C THR A 29 13.20 -9.23 7.36
N PRO A 30 14.45 -9.68 7.57
CA PRO A 30 15.27 -10.16 6.47
C PRO A 30 14.73 -11.51 5.95
N ILE A 31 14.79 -11.69 4.63
CA ILE A 31 14.57 -12.97 3.96
C ILE A 31 15.74 -13.24 3.00
N VAL A 32 16.17 -14.50 2.89
CA VAL A 32 17.21 -14.89 1.94
C VAL A 32 16.57 -15.63 0.78
N VAL A 33 16.75 -15.11 -0.44
CA VAL A 33 16.24 -15.71 -1.68
C VAL A 33 17.39 -15.84 -2.66
N ASP A 34 17.63 -17.06 -3.14
CA ASP A 34 18.68 -17.41 -4.10
C ASP A 34 20.08 -16.86 -3.69
N GLY A 35 20.39 -16.92 -2.38
CA GLY A 35 21.67 -16.48 -1.82
C GLY A 35 21.82 -14.98 -1.59
N ARG A 36 20.76 -14.18 -1.80
CA ARG A 36 20.76 -12.72 -1.55
C ARG A 36 19.74 -12.37 -0.47
N THR A 37 20.08 -11.41 0.38
CA THR A 37 19.19 -10.92 1.43
C THR A 37 18.30 -9.80 0.89
N TYR A 38 17.00 -9.92 1.17
CA TYR A 38 15.97 -8.93 0.89
C TYR A 38 15.27 -8.55 2.20
N GLU A 39 14.54 -7.44 2.16
CA GLU A 39 13.76 -6.97 3.28
C GLU A 39 12.28 -7.28 3.04
N LEU A 40 11.63 -7.94 3.99
CA LEU A 40 10.19 -7.98 4.09
C LEU A 40 9.73 -6.81 4.94
N ARG A 41 8.75 -6.09 4.44
CA ARG A 41 8.08 -4.98 5.13
C ARG A 41 6.66 -5.39 5.44
N THR A 42 6.34 -5.51 6.72
CA THR A 42 4.98 -5.74 7.20
C THR A 42 4.46 -4.46 7.83
N ARG A 43 3.25 -4.05 7.44
CA ARG A 43 2.57 -2.86 7.94
C ARG A 43 1.21 -3.22 8.51
N THR A 44 0.92 -2.70 9.68
CA THR A 44 -0.43 -2.63 10.23
C THR A 44 -1.01 -1.27 9.85
N ILE A 45 -2.15 -1.28 9.17
CA ILE A 45 -2.82 -0.09 8.65
C ILE A 45 -4.18 0.01 9.30
N ASP A 46 -4.43 1.09 10.03
CA ASP A 46 -5.78 1.45 10.48
C ASP A 46 -6.53 2.11 9.33
N GLY A 47 -7.54 1.41 8.81
CA GLY A 47 -8.34 1.85 7.68
C GLY A 47 -9.80 2.09 8.05
N PRO A 48 -10.61 2.57 7.09
CA PRO A 48 -12.01 2.92 7.34
C PRO A 48 -12.89 1.75 7.83
N ASN A 49 -12.46 0.52 7.54
CA ASN A 49 -13.17 -0.71 7.90
C ASN A 49 -12.45 -1.50 9.01
N GLY A 50 -11.53 -0.85 9.73
CA GLY A 50 -10.69 -1.44 10.77
C GLY A 50 -9.24 -1.65 10.35
N SER A 51 -8.48 -2.21 11.28
CA SER A 51 -7.05 -2.45 11.12
C SER A 51 -6.77 -3.73 10.32
N TYR A 52 -5.86 -3.65 9.35
CA TYR A 52 -5.43 -4.78 8.53
C TYR A 52 -3.92 -4.78 8.35
N GLN A 53 -3.34 -5.96 8.13
CA GLN A 53 -1.92 -6.12 7.84
C GLN A 53 -1.66 -6.34 6.35
N THR A 54 -0.54 -5.80 5.88
CA THR A 54 -0.01 -6.07 4.55
C THR A 54 1.48 -6.34 4.64
N THR A 55 1.96 -7.35 3.91
CA THR A 55 3.39 -7.67 3.80
C THR A 55 3.86 -7.46 2.37
N SER A 56 5.08 -6.99 2.20
CA SER A 56 5.70 -6.82 0.89
C SER A 56 7.18 -7.16 0.95
N ALA A 57 7.68 -7.82 -0.09
CA ALA A 57 9.10 -7.97 -0.32
C ALA A 57 9.66 -6.73 -1.02
N MET A 58 10.74 -6.18 -0.51
CA MET A 58 11.43 -5.02 -1.05
C MET A 58 12.51 -5.48 -2.03
N VAL A 59 12.34 -5.16 -3.33
CA VAL A 59 13.38 -5.36 -4.35
C VAL A 59 13.84 -3.98 -4.81
N GLY A 60 15.02 -3.56 -4.34
CA GLY A 60 15.47 -2.18 -4.48
C GLY A 60 14.57 -1.22 -3.70
N ARG A 61 13.91 -0.29 -4.40
CA ARG A 61 12.96 0.68 -3.81
C ARG A 61 11.49 0.32 -4.07
N ILE A 62 11.23 -0.83 -4.70
CA ILE A 62 9.89 -1.26 -5.12
C ILE A 62 9.40 -2.32 -4.14
N ALA A 63 8.14 -2.19 -3.72
CA ALA A 63 7.47 -3.11 -2.82
C ALA A 63 6.60 -4.09 -3.63
N TYR A 64 6.81 -5.38 -3.43
CA TYR A 64 6.05 -6.45 -4.07
C TYR A 64 5.21 -7.18 -3.01
N LEU A 65 3.89 -7.04 -3.09
CA LEU A 65 2.95 -7.67 -2.15
C LEU A 65 3.15 -9.18 -2.10
N CYS A 66 3.13 -9.71 -0.87
CA CYS A 66 3.13 -11.14 -0.59
C CYS A 66 2.36 -11.46 0.69
N LYS A 67 1.98 -12.73 0.86
CA LYS A 67 1.34 -13.29 2.03
C LYS A 67 2.38 -14.01 2.87
N ILE A 68 2.71 -13.47 4.04
CA ILE A 68 3.75 -14.03 4.92
C ILE A 68 3.39 -15.44 5.42
N ASP A 69 2.10 -15.74 5.57
CA ASP A 69 1.61 -17.04 6.04
C ASP A 69 1.50 -18.10 4.92
N SER A 70 1.79 -17.71 3.67
CA SER A 70 1.76 -18.61 2.51
C SER A 70 3.19 -19.01 2.15
N PRO A 71 3.58 -20.28 2.35
CA PRO A 71 4.94 -20.73 2.07
C PRO A 71 5.36 -20.45 0.63
N GLY A 72 6.51 -19.80 0.45
CA GLY A 72 7.09 -19.50 -0.87
C GLY A 72 6.53 -18.23 -1.55
N ASP A 73 5.50 -17.59 -1.01
CA ASP A 73 4.83 -16.46 -1.67
C ASP A 73 5.71 -15.19 -1.68
N CYS A 74 6.40 -14.91 -0.58
CA CYS A 74 7.33 -13.78 -0.50
C CYS A 74 8.60 -14.03 -1.32
N GLU A 75 9.09 -15.28 -1.40
CA GLU A 75 10.18 -15.65 -2.29
C GLU A 75 9.79 -15.50 -3.77
N ALA A 76 8.57 -15.88 -4.13
CA ALA A 76 8.03 -15.67 -5.48
C ALA A 76 7.87 -14.17 -5.80
N ALA A 77 7.44 -13.35 -4.84
CA ALA A 77 7.37 -11.90 -4.98
C ALA A 77 8.75 -11.28 -5.22
N VAL A 78 9.78 -11.75 -4.52
CA VAL A 78 11.17 -11.34 -4.77
C VAL A 78 11.61 -11.69 -6.19
N ARG A 79 11.38 -12.93 -6.65
CA ARG A 79 11.80 -13.37 -7.99
C ARG A 79 11.14 -12.54 -9.08
N ARG A 80 9.82 -12.39 -9.02
CA ARG A 80 9.06 -11.50 -9.93
C ARG A 80 9.63 -10.09 -9.94
N GLY A 81 9.90 -9.51 -8.76
CA GLY A 81 10.43 -8.16 -8.69
C GLY A 81 11.85 -8.01 -9.23
N ARG A 82 12.65 -9.07 -9.24
CA ARG A 82 13.96 -9.08 -9.90
C ARG A 82 13.80 -9.12 -11.42
N ASP A 83 12.94 -10.01 -11.92
CA ASP A 83 12.69 -10.16 -13.36
C ASP A 83 12.20 -8.83 -13.96
N GLU A 84 11.30 -8.14 -13.25
CA GLU A 84 10.82 -6.81 -13.64
C GLU A 84 11.92 -5.74 -13.62
N VAL A 85 12.80 -5.72 -12.61
CA VAL A 85 13.89 -4.73 -12.54
C VAL A 85 14.97 -4.97 -13.60
N GLU A 86 15.21 -6.23 -13.97
CA GLU A 86 16.16 -6.59 -15.02
C GLU A 86 15.65 -6.20 -16.42
N ASP A 87 14.34 -6.23 -16.67
CA ASP A 87 13.73 -5.80 -17.95
C ASP A 87 13.93 -4.29 -18.25
N PHE A 88 14.14 -3.47 -17.22
CA PHE A 88 14.38 -2.03 -17.37
C PHE A 88 15.87 -1.64 -17.50
N ARG A 89 16.79 -2.60 -17.56
CA ARG A 89 18.24 -2.35 -17.61
C ARG A 89 18.85 -2.65 -18.98
#